data_AF-A0A381RIS4-F1
#
_entry.id   AF-A0A381RIS4-F1
#
_cell.length_a   1.000
_cell.length_b   1.000
_cell.length_c   1.000
_cell.angle_alpha   90.00
_cell.angle_beta   90.00
_cell.angle_gamma   90.00
#
_symmetry.space_group_name_H-M   'P 1'
#
loop_
_entity.id
_entity.type
_entity.pdbx_description
1 polymer ?
#
loop_
_entity_poly.entity_id
_entity_poly.type
_entity_poly.pdbx_seq_one_letter_code
_entity_poly.pdbx_strand_id
1 'polypeptide(L)' 'MMAMEIPGDKIVQQAQVMAEEFRDMGMDQDELLSMFTDPFYGGMYMAYSQLGKNTIAQIVGSVYEKIHVIDGQEF' A
#
# COMPACT_ATOMS: atom_id res chain seq x y z
N MET A 1 14.38 -3.73 21.37
CA MET A 1 14.62 -4.45 20.09
C MET A 1 14.85 -3.36 19.05
N MET A 2 16.03 -3.27 18.43
CA MET A 2 16.25 -2.28 17.38
C MET A 2 15.46 -2.74 16.15
N ALA A 3 14.40 -2.00 15.80
CA ALA A 3 13.75 -2.16 14.53
C ALA A 3 14.81 -1.83 13.46
N MET A 4 15.25 -2.86 12.74
CA MET A 4 16.22 -2.72 11.68
C MET A 4 15.53 -1.91 10.58
N GLU A 5 15.89 -0.64 10.42
CA GLU A 5 15.32 0.22 9.38
C GLU A 5 15.59 -0.45 8.02
N ILE A 6 14.52 -0.81 7.33
CA ILE A 6 14.62 -1.28 5.95
C ILE A 6 14.81 -0.02 5.10
N PRO A 7 15.84 0.04 4.23
CA PRO A 7 16.06 1.20 3.37
C PRO A 7 14.75 1.64 2.67
N GLY A 8 14.47 2.94 2.68
CA GLY A 8 13.22 3.55 2.21
C GLY A 8 12.70 2.99 0.88
N ASP A 9 13.59 2.80 -0.10
CA ASP A 9 13.21 2.29 -1.43
C ASP A 9 12.67 0.85 -1.41
N LYS A 10 13.19 0.02 -0.50
CA LYS A 10 12.72 -1.37 -0.35
C LYS A 10 11.36 -1.43 0.33
N ILE A 11 11.09 -0.54 1.29
CA ILE A 11 9.81 -0.51 2.00
C ILE A 11 8.69 0.10 1.15
N VAL A 12 9.00 1.07 0.27
CA VAL A 12 8.03 1.58 -0.74
C VAL A 12 7.59 0.46 -1.69
N GLN A 13 8.55 -0.30 -2.23
CA GLN A 13 8.22 -1.41 -3.13
C GLN A 13 7.40 -2.50 -2.41
N GLN A 14 7.74 -2.82 -1.15
CA GLN A 14 6.96 -3.77 -0.35
C GLN A 14 5.52 -3.27 -0.09
N ALA A 15 5.35 -1.99 0.25
CA ALA A 15 4.04 -1.39 0.43
C ALA A 15 3.21 -1.44 -0.86
N GLN A 16 3.83 -1.20 -2.01
CA GLN A 16 3.16 -1.30 -3.30
C GLN A 16 2.72 -2.74 -3.60
N VAL A 17 3.60 -3.73 -3.42
CA VAL A 17 3.26 -5.15 -3.66
C VAL A 17 2.12 -5.60 -2.74
N MET A 18 2.18 -5.28 -1.44
CA MET A 18 1.09 -5.58 -0.51
C MET A 18 -0.22 -4.93 -0.95
N ALA A 19 -0.18 -3.66 -1.38
CA ALA A 19 -1.36 -2.96 -1.86
C ALA A 19 -1.96 -3.61 -3.12
N GLU A 20 -1.12 -4.03 -4.07
CA GLU A 20 -1.55 -4.74 -5.28
C GLU A 20 -2.17 -6.10 -4.94
N GLU A 21 -1.54 -6.90 -4.06
CA GLU A 21 -2.06 -8.21 -3.65
C GLU A 21 -3.45 -8.12 -2.99
N PHE A 22 -3.62 -7.22 -2.01
CA PHE A 22 -4.91 -7.09 -1.33
C PHE A 22 -6.01 -6.48 -2.19
N ARG A 23 -5.67 -5.56 -3.09
CA ARG A 23 -6.59 -5.08 -4.13
C ARG A 23 -7.04 -6.26 -5.02
N ASP A 24 -6.10 -7.09 -5.47
CA ASP A 24 -6.40 -8.24 -6.34
C ASP A 24 -7.23 -9.31 -5.62
N MET A 25 -7.20 -9.33 -4.29
CA MET A 25 -8.10 -10.12 -3.43
C MET A 25 -9.50 -9.51 -3.25
N GLY A 26 -9.75 -8.31 -3.79
CA GLY A 26 -11.06 -7.67 -3.79
C GLY A 26 -11.32 -6.70 -2.63
N MET A 27 -10.28 -6.29 -1.89
CA MET A 27 -10.41 -5.18 -0.94
C MET A 27 -10.69 -3.88 -1.70
N ASP A 28 -11.48 -2.97 -1.12
CA ASP A 28 -11.61 -1.62 -1.65
C ASP A 28 -10.49 -0.68 -1.16
N GLN A 29 -10.44 0.53 -1.72
CA GLN A 29 -9.38 1.48 -1.44
C GLN A 29 -9.36 1.96 0.02
N ASP A 30 -10.54 2.18 0.61
CA ASP A 30 -10.67 2.67 1.98
C ASP A 30 -10.37 1.54 2.98
N GLU A 31 -10.83 0.32 2.70
CA GLU A 31 -10.49 -0.90 3.44
C GLU A 31 -8.97 -1.09 3.44
N LEU A 32 -8.33 -1.03 2.27
CA LEU A 32 -6.89 -1.21 2.15
C LEU A 32 -6.10 -0.14 2.92
N LEU A 33 -6.53 1.12 2.87
CA LEU A 33 -5.93 2.19 3.68
C LEU A 33 -6.03 1.91 5.17
N SER A 34 -7.18 1.40 5.63
CA SER A 34 -7.40 1.07 7.03
C SER A 34 -6.45 -0.02 7.52
N MET A 35 -6.17 -1.02 6.68
CA MET A 35 -5.26 -2.13 7.00
C MET A 35 -3.82 -1.65 7.24
N PHE A 36 -3.34 -0.64 6.50
CA PHE A 36 -2.02 -0.04 6.77
C PHE A 36 -1.94 0.66 8.13
N THR A 37 -3.07 1.08 8.70
CA THR A 37 -3.11 1.78 9.99
C THR A 37 -3.38 0.87 11.19
N ASP A 38 -3.71 -0.41 10.94
CA ASP A 38 -4.06 -1.37 11.98
C ASP A 38 -2.84 -2.26 12.35
N PRO A 39 -2.37 -2.24 13.62
CA PRO A 39 -1.28 -3.08 14.10
C PRO A 39 -1.48 -4.59 13.92
N PHE A 40 -2.72 -5.06 13.72
CA PHE A 40 -3.01 -6.46 13.37
C PHE A 40 -2.28 -6.87 12.08
N TYR A 41 -2.18 -5.97 11.09
CA TYR A 41 -1.46 -6.18 9.84
C TYR A 41 0.00 -5.75 9.98
N GLY A 42 0.76 -6.45 10.83
CA GLY A 42 2.11 -6.03 11.25
C GLY A 42 3.06 -5.60 10.12
N GLY A 43 3.03 -6.26 8.96
CA GLY A 43 3.83 -5.88 7.79
C GLY A 43 3.41 -4.55 7.17
N MET A 44 2.10 -4.33 7.00
CA MET A 44 1.53 -3.09 6.47
C MET A 44 1.69 -1.96 7.48
N TYR A 45 1.44 -2.22 8.76
CA TYR A 45 1.62 -1.25 9.85
C TYR A 45 3.09 -0.80 9.99
N MET A 46 4.06 -1.70 9.77
CA MET A 46 5.48 -1.34 9.71
C MET A 46 5.80 -0.42 8.54
N ALA A 47 5.19 -0.65 7.37
CA ALA A 47 5.36 0.24 6.22
C ALA A 47 4.75 1.62 6.49
N TYR A 48 3.54 1.67 7.08
CA TYR A 48 2.90 2.91 7.49
C TYR A 48 3.72 3.69 8.52
N SER A 49 4.29 3.00 9.52
CA SER A 49 5.11 3.63 10.56
C SER A 49 6.41 4.24 10.02
N GLN A 50 6.98 3.66 8.96
CA GLN A 50 8.23 4.14 8.34
C GLN A 50 7.99 5.20 7.25
N LEU A 51 6.93 5.04 6.43
CA LEU A 51 6.66 5.89 5.27
C LEU A 51 5.70 7.04 5.56
N GLY A 52 4.89 6.90 6.60
CA GLY A 52 3.87 7.86 6.99
C GLY A 52 2.61 7.83 6.11
N LYS A 53 1.57 8.48 6.63
CA LYS A 53 0.21 8.47 6.05
C LYS A 53 0.17 8.93 4.59
N ASN A 54 0.83 10.03 4.25
CA ASN A 54 0.74 10.62 2.91
C ASN A 54 1.32 9.69 1.84
N THR A 55 2.47 9.08 2.12
CA THR A 55 3.13 8.16 1.20
C THR A 55 2.29 6.90 0.99
N ILE A 56 1.73 6.32 2.05
CA ILE A 56 0.82 5.17 1.94
C ILE A 56 -0.43 5.52 1.14
N ALA A 57 -1.02 6.70 1.39
CA ALA A 57 -2.18 7.16 0.63
C ALA A 57 -1.89 7.30 -0.87
N GLN A 58 -0.70 7.81 -1.23
CA GLN A 58 -0.26 7.89 -2.61
C GLN A 58 -0.07 6.51 -3.24
N ILE A 59 0.60 5.59 -2.54
CA ILE A 59 0.82 4.22 -3.03
C ILE A 59 -0.51 3.51 -3.29
N VAL A 60 -1.42 3.54 -2.31
CA VAL A 60 -2.74 2.93 -2.44
C VAL A 60 -3.53 3.58 -3.58
N GLY A 61 -3.58 4.92 -3.65
CA GLY A 61 -4.25 5.62 -4.75
C GLY A 61 -3.71 5.22 -6.13
N SER A 62 -2.39 5.20 -6.32
CA SER A 62 -1.76 4.79 -7.58
C SER A 62 -2.09 3.34 -7.97
N VAL A 63 -2.28 2.46 -7.00
CA VAL A 63 -2.63 1.05 -7.23
C VAL A 63 -4.05 0.91 -7.78
N TYR A 64 -5.00 1.75 -7.38
CA TYR A 64 -6.37 1.76 -7.94
C TYR A 64 -6.45 2.56 -9.25
N GLU A 65 -5.73 3.67 -9.38
CA GLU A 65 -5.64 4.43 -10.64
C GLU A 65 -5.11 3.59 -11.80
N LYS A 66 -4.13 2.70 -11.55
CA LYS A 66 -3.62 1.76 -12.57
C LYS A 66 -4.72 0.85 -13.15
N ILE A 67 -5.70 0.42 -12.35
CA ILE A 67 -6.83 -0.37 -12.87
C ILE A 67 -7.74 0.50 -13.75
N HIS A 68 -8.04 1.72 -13.33
CA HIS A 68 -8.86 2.62 -14.15
C HIS A 68 -8.26 2.90 -15.54
N VAL A 69 -6.93 2.91 -15.67
CA VAL A 69 -6.26 3.04 -16.98
C VAL A 69 -6.33 1.74 -17.79
N ILE A 70 -6.36 0.56 -17.15
CA ILE A 70 -6.46 -0.74 -17.84
C ILE A 70 -7.91 -1.00 -18.29
N ASP A 71 -8.90 -0.69 -17.44
CA ASP A 71 -10.33 -0.82 -17.74
C ASP A 71 -10.83 0.31 -18.65
N GLY A 72 -10.12 1.45 -18.68
CA GLY A 72 -10.35 2.61 -19.53
C GLY A 72 -9.43 2.65 -20.74
N GLN A 73 -9.32 1.56 -21.52
CA GLN A 73 -8.90 1.69 -22.91
C GLN A 73 -9.89 2.64 -23.62
N GLU A 74 -9.55 3.93 -23.64
CA GLU A 74 -10.02 4.86 -24.66
C GLU A 74 -9.61 4.29 -26.02
N PHE A 75 -10.59 3.81 -26.78
CA PHE A 75 -10.49 3.62 -28.23
C PHE A 75 -10.71 4.96 -28.94
#